data_AF-A0A7K2XZ62-F1
#
_entry.id   AF-A0A7K2XZ62-F1
#
_cell.length_a   1.000
_cell.length_b   1.000
_cell.length_c   1.000
_cell.angle_alpha   90.00
_cell.angle_beta   90.00
_cell.angle_gamma   90.00
#
_symmetry.space_group_name_H-M   'P 1'
#
loop_
_entity.id
_entity.type
_entity.pdbx_description
1 polymer ?
#
loop_
_entity_poly.entity_id
_entity_poly.type
_entity_poly.pdbx_seq_one_letter_code
_entity_poly.pdbx_strand_id
1 'polypeptide(L)'
;MHVSGRIEDYALIGDMQTAALVCRDGAVDWLCLPRFDSHAVFASILGTEEHGFWRIGPSFPAGTEAPRATRRRYRGDSLVLESEWDTPRGKVRVIDFMPPREDHAPQLIRIVEGISGRVPMRSALRMRFSYGRVVPWVHKVDGRTVAVAGPDSVWLDADAQTYGEDLTTYSDFTVGPGDRKAFSISWQASHRDAPETPDAEAALESTTDFWREWVEQCTYHGPYREAVIRSLITLKALTYGPTGGIVAAPTTSLPEEIGGVRNWDYRYTWLRDAAITLSSLLRTGYREEARAWREWLLRA
;
A
#
# COMPACT_ATOMS: atom_id res chain seq x y z
N MET A 1 -18.41 -1.52 12.36
CA MET A 1 -17.11 -1.32 13.02
C MET A 1 -16.10 -2.19 12.31
N HIS A 2 -15.14 -1.58 11.64
CA HIS A 2 -13.93 -2.25 11.18
C HIS A 2 -13.03 -2.56 12.37
N VAL A 3 -12.56 -3.80 12.41
CA VAL A 3 -11.57 -4.29 13.37
C VAL A 3 -10.33 -4.62 12.57
N SER A 4 -9.17 -4.14 13.00
CA SER A 4 -7.91 -4.45 12.35
C SER A 4 -7.71 -5.96 12.26
N GLY A 5 -7.20 -6.41 11.11
CA GLY A 5 -6.87 -7.82 10.91
C GLY A 5 -5.73 -8.28 11.81
N ARG A 6 -5.52 -9.60 11.87
CA ARG A 6 -4.33 -10.18 12.49
C ARG A 6 -3.08 -9.79 11.70
N ILE A 7 -1.92 -9.76 12.35
CA ILE A 7 -0.65 -9.35 11.69
C ILE A 7 -0.37 -10.24 10.46
N GLU A 8 -0.61 -11.55 10.55
CA GLU A 8 -0.41 -12.48 9.44
C GLU A 8 -1.38 -12.29 8.25
N ASP A 9 -2.41 -11.46 8.41
CA ASP A 9 -3.37 -11.16 7.36
C ASP A 9 -2.97 -9.99 6.48
N TYR A 10 -1.91 -9.24 6.82
CA TYR A 10 -1.46 -8.12 5.99
C TYR A 10 -0.48 -8.56 4.90
N ALA A 11 -0.69 -8.01 3.71
CA ALA A 11 0.27 -8.04 2.61
C ALA A 11 0.93 -6.66 2.46
N LEU A 12 2.19 -6.66 2.03
CA LEU A 12 2.98 -5.45 1.82
C LEU A 12 2.86 -5.00 0.37
N ILE A 13 2.63 -3.72 0.14
CA ILE A 13 2.89 -3.04 -1.13
C ILE A 13 3.67 -1.75 -0.87
N GLY A 14 4.41 -1.24 -1.85
CA GLY A 14 5.26 -0.05 -1.64
C GLY A 14 5.90 0.47 -2.92
N ASP A 15 6.28 1.75 -2.88
CA ASP A 15 6.86 2.51 -3.99
C ASP A 15 8.37 2.75 -3.82
N MET A 16 9.01 2.00 -2.90
CA MET A 16 10.39 2.18 -2.43
C MET A 16 10.68 3.51 -1.71
N GLN A 17 9.66 4.31 -1.40
CA GLN A 17 9.79 5.50 -0.56
C GLN A 17 8.86 5.48 0.66
N THR A 18 7.77 4.73 0.56
CA THR A 18 6.84 4.35 1.62
C THR A 18 6.20 2.99 1.30
N ALA A 19 5.35 2.49 2.19
CA ALA A 19 4.63 1.25 2.00
C ALA A 19 3.26 1.25 2.70
N ALA A 20 2.37 0.43 2.15
CA ALA A 20 1.04 0.16 2.69
C ALA A 20 0.90 -1.31 3.12
N LEU A 21 0.07 -1.53 4.14
CA LEU A 21 -0.32 -2.88 4.59
C LEU A 21 -1.79 -3.16 4.27
N VAL A 22 -2.03 -4.14 3.41
CA VAL A 22 -3.34 -4.52 2.90
C VAL A 22 -3.84 -5.80 3.59
N CYS A 23 -4.91 -5.69 4.36
CA CYS A 23 -5.59 -6.80 5.03
C CYS A 23 -6.38 -7.66 4.04
N ARG A 24 -6.77 -8.87 4.47
CA ARG A 24 -7.59 -9.80 3.66
C ARG A 24 -9.00 -9.30 3.39
N ASP A 25 -9.56 -8.39 4.19
CA ASP A 25 -10.88 -7.79 3.95
C ASP A 25 -10.82 -6.62 2.93
N GLY A 26 -9.65 -6.36 2.34
CA GLY A 26 -9.42 -5.26 1.41
C GLY A 26 -9.15 -3.92 2.10
N ALA A 27 -9.00 -3.88 3.43
CA ALA A 27 -8.59 -2.67 4.14
C ALA A 27 -7.09 -2.42 4.00
N VAL A 28 -6.71 -1.17 3.71
CA VAL A 28 -5.36 -0.66 3.93
C VAL A 28 -5.36 0.03 5.29
N ASP A 29 -4.72 -0.62 6.27
CA ASP A 29 -4.76 -0.21 7.68
C ASP A 29 -3.48 0.49 8.16
N TRP A 30 -2.48 0.51 7.29
CA TRP A 30 -1.24 1.25 7.51
C TRP A 30 -0.80 1.90 6.20
N LEU A 31 -0.51 3.19 6.25
CA LEU A 31 0.17 3.92 5.18
C LEU A 31 0.71 5.24 5.73
N CYS A 32 2.02 5.45 5.58
CA CYS A 32 2.69 6.72 5.82
C CYS A 32 2.85 7.47 4.49
N LEU A 33 2.63 8.79 4.49
CA LEU A 33 2.82 9.62 3.30
C LEU A 33 3.54 10.92 3.71
N PRO A 34 4.53 11.39 2.91
CA PRO A 34 5.00 10.80 1.64
C PRO A 34 6.07 9.71 1.78
N ARG A 35 6.67 9.53 2.97
CA ARG A 35 7.84 8.66 3.19
C ARG A 35 7.61 7.69 4.36
N PHE A 36 8.46 6.67 4.48
CA PHE A 36 8.43 5.72 5.61
C PHE A 36 8.36 6.39 6.99
N ASP A 37 9.20 7.39 7.24
CA ASP A 37 9.31 8.10 8.52
C ASP A 37 8.24 9.20 8.71
N SER A 38 7.39 9.43 7.70
CA SER A 38 6.30 10.40 7.80
C SER A 38 5.20 9.91 8.73
N HIS A 39 4.32 10.82 9.14
CA HIS A 39 3.15 10.44 9.93
C HIS A 39 2.20 9.56 9.11
N ALA A 40 1.57 8.59 9.78
CA ALA A 40 0.60 7.72 9.13
C ALA A 40 -0.72 8.47 8.84
N VAL A 41 -1.25 8.27 7.63
CA VAL A 41 -2.61 8.69 7.22
C VAL A 41 -3.62 7.58 7.49
N PHE A 42 -3.15 6.32 7.50
CA PHE A 42 -3.88 5.15 7.97
C PHE A 42 -3.09 4.50 9.11
N ALA A 43 -3.71 4.34 10.27
CA ALA A 43 -3.10 3.77 11.46
C ALA A 43 -4.05 2.86 12.24
N SER A 44 -5.12 2.37 11.61
CA SER A 44 -6.08 1.44 12.23
C SER A 44 -5.42 0.14 12.72
N ILE A 45 -4.29 -0.29 12.14
CA ILE A 45 -3.54 -1.45 12.64
C ILE A 45 -3.07 -1.27 14.10
N LEU A 46 -2.79 -0.04 14.55
CA LEU A 46 -2.39 0.30 15.91
C LEU A 46 -3.55 0.76 16.80
N GLY A 47 -4.74 0.95 16.23
CA GLY A 47 -5.87 1.53 16.91
C GLY A 47 -7.17 0.91 16.45
N THR A 48 -8.07 1.76 15.99
CA THR A 48 -9.41 1.39 15.51
C THR A 48 -9.66 2.03 14.15
N GLU A 49 -10.82 1.79 13.57
CA GLU A 49 -11.26 2.46 12.34
C GLU A 49 -11.24 3.99 12.42
N GLU A 50 -11.29 4.58 13.62
CA GLU A 50 -11.17 6.02 13.84
C GLU A 50 -9.75 6.56 13.62
N HIS A 51 -8.75 5.69 13.47
CA HIS A 51 -7.34 6.03 13.22
C HIS A 51 -6.96 5.99 11.73
N GLY A 52 -7.97 5.87 10.86
CA GLY A 52 -7.83 5.97 9.42
C GLY A 52 -7.52 4.62 8.76
N PHE A 53 -8.22 4.37 7.65
CA PHE A 53 -8.10 3.18 6.82
C PHE A 53 -8.66 3.45 5.43
N TRP A 54 -8.39 2.56 4.49
CA TRP A 54 -9.10 2.53 3.21
C TRP A 54 -9.51 1.11 2.82
N ARG A 55 -10.80 0.80 2.82
CA ARG A 55 -11.32 -0.50 2.38
C ARG A 55 -11.95 -0.42 1.00
N ILE A 56 -11.63 -1.39 0.14
CA ILE A 56 -12.37 -1.68 -1.08
C ILE A 56 -12.62 -3.18 -1.12
N GLY A 57 -13.89 -3.58 -1.25
CA GLY A 57 -14.29 -4.98 -1.29
C GLY A 57 -15.80 -5.15 -1.57
N PRO A 58 -16.29 -6.40 -1.63
CA PRO A 58 -17.72 -6.66 -1.79
C PRO A 58 -18.54 -5.97 -0.71
N SER A 59 -19.68 -5.37 -1.09
CA SER A 59 -20.61 -4.77 -0.14
C SER A 59 -21.14 -5.84 0.82
N PHE A 60 -21.29 -5.49 2.09
CA PHE A 60 -21.79 -6.36 3.14
C PHE A 60 -22.81 -5.61 4.01
N PRO A 61 -23.76 -6.33 4.66
CA PRO A 61 -24.75 -5.70 5.53
C PRO A 61 -24.12 -4.93 6.69
N ALA A 62 -24.73 -3.79 7.05
CA ALA A 62 -24.32 -3.04 8.24
C ALA A 62 -24.41 -3.93 9.49
N GLY A 63 -23.43 -3.79 10.38
CA GLY A 63 -23.34 -4.60 11.61
C GLY A 63 -22.77 -6.01 11.43
N THR A 64 -22.34 -6.38 10.22
CA THR A 64 -21.63 -7.65 9.95
C THR A 64 -20.14 -7.41 9.69
N GLU A 65 -19.33 -8.46 9.81
CA GLU A 65 -17.91 -8.42 9.47
C GLU A 65 -17.71 -8.33 7.96
N ALA A 66 -16.69 -7.58 7.54
CA ALA A 66 -16.32 -7.50 6.15
C ALA A 66 -15.84 -8.88 5.64
N PRO A 67 -16.28 -9.31 4.44
CA PRO A 67 -15.87 -10.60 3.91
C PRO A 67 -14.37 -10.59 3.59
N ARG A 68 -13.65 -11.59 4.10
CA ARG A 68 -12.23 -11.81 3.76
C ARG A 68 -12.12 -12.37 2.34
N ALA A 69 -11.09 -11.96 1.62
CA ALA A 69 -10.76 -12.47 0.30
C ALA A 69 -10.61 -14.00 0.36
N THR A 70 -11.27 -14.69 -0.57
CA THR A 70 -11.22 -16.14 -0.71
C THR A 70 -9.82 -16.62 -1.04
N ARG A 71 -9.07 -15.82 -1.80
CA ARG A 71 -7.70 -16.08 -2.21
C ARG A 71 -6.96 -14.77 -2.44
N ARG A 72 -5.64 -14.81 -2.23
CA ARG A 72 -4.75 -13.68 -2.42
C ARG A 72 -3.41 -14.15 -2.94
N ARG A 73 -2.83 -13.40 -3.88
CA ARG A 73 -1.50 -13.65 -4.43
C ARG A 73 -0.86 -12.33 -4.85
N TYR A 74 0.46 -12.29 -4.93
CA TYR A 74 1.10 -11.28 -5.76
C TYR A 74 1.06 -11.71 -7.22
N ARG A 75 0.93 -10.76 -8.14
CA ARG A 75 0.94 -11.02 -9.59
C ARG A 75 2.37 -11.32 -10.03
N GLY A 76 2.68 -12.60 -10.22
CA GLY A 76 4.02 -13.04 -10.59
C GLY A 76 5.09 -12.58 -9.61
N ASP A 77 6.29 -12.35 -10.12
CA ASP A 77 7.44 -11.86 -9.35
C ASP A 77 7.40 -10.32 -9.18
N SER A 78 6.27 -9.79 -8.70
CA SER A 78 6.05 -8.35 -8.45
C SER A 78 5.50 -8.05 -7.06
N LEU A 79 5.41 -6.76 -6.71
CA LEU A 79 4.70 -6.26 -5.53
C LEU A 79 3.29 -5.75 -5.84
N VAL A 80 2.67 -6.25 -6.91
CA VAL A 80 1.26 -6.02 -7.24
C VAL A 80 0.42 -7.10 -6.57
N LEU A 81 -0.50 -6.71 -5.70
CA LEU A 81 -1.33 -7.63 -4.91
C LEU A 81 -2.69 -7.86 -5.57
N GLU A 82 -3.10 -9.11 -5.72
CA GLU A 82 -4.43 -9.50 -6.18
C GLU A 82 -5.20 -10.18 -5.06
N SER A 83 -6.31 -9.59 -4.66
CA SER A 83 -7.27 -10.17 -3.71
C SER A 83 -8.56 -10.53 -4.46
N GLU A 84 -9.02 -11.78 -4.38
CA GLU A 84 -10.24 -12.23 -5.06
C GLU A 84 -11.28 -12.73 -4.05
N TRP A 85 -12.54 -12.36 -4.29
CA TRP A 85 -13.70 -12.80 -3.53
C TRP A 85 -14.63 -13.63 -4.40
N ASP A 86 -14.98 -14.82 -3.91
CA ASP A 86 -16.13 -15.58 -4.40
C ASP A 86 -17.35 -15.20 -3.56
N THR A 87 -18.32 -14.52 -4.18
CA THR A 87 -19.56 -14.10 -3.53
C THR A 87 -20.73 -14.91 -4.08
N PRO A 88 -21.88 -14.97 -3.40
CA PRO A 88 -23.09 -15.56 -3.96
C PRO A 88 -23.57 -14.91 -5.27
N ARG A 89 -23.10 -13.70 -5.59
CA ARG A 89 -23.52 -12.94 -6.79
C ARG A 89 -22.49 -12.95 -7.92
N GLY A 90 -21.31 -13.51 -7.71
CA GLY A 90 -20.23 -13.47 -8.68
C GLY A 90 -18.83 -13.42 -8.05
N LYS A 91 -17.82 -13.24 -8.91
CA LYS A 91 -16.41 -13.14 -8.55
C LYS A 91 -15.86 -11.78 -8.91
N VAL A 92 -15.06 -11.22 -8.01
CA VAL A 92 -14.39 -9.93 -8.18
C VAL A 92 -12.94 -10.02 -7.73
N ARG A 93 -12.07 -9.24 -8.36
CA ARG A 93 -10.67 -9.04 -7.97
C ARG A 93 -10.43 -7.58 -7.64
N VAL A 94 -9.63 -7.32 -6.61
CA VAL A 94 -9.03 -6.02 -6.35
C VAL A 94 -7.52 -6.17 -6.57
N ILE A 95 -6.95 -5.29 -7.37
CA ILE A 95 -5.53 -5.21 -7.70
C ILE A 95 -4.97 -3.98 -6.99
N ASP A 96 -4.19 -4.19 -5.94
CA ASP A 96 -3.58 -3.13 -5.12
C ASP A 96 -2.08 -3.02 -5.42
N PHE A 97 -1.60 -1.80 -5.70
CA PHE A 97 -0.18 -1.55 -5.94
C PHE A 97 0.20 -0.10 -5.69
N MET A 98 1.50 0.13 -5.55
CA MET A 98 2.09 1.46 -5.45
C MET A 98 3.21 1.55 -6.50
N PRO A 99 3.09 2.42 -7.52
CA PRO A 99 4.12 2.55 -8.54
C PRO A 99 5.44 3.03 -7.94
N PRO A 100 6.56 2.32 -8.17
CA PRO A 100 7.89 2.81 -7.84
C PRO A 100 8.11 4.20 -8.43
N ARG A 101 8.67 5.12 -7.64
CA ARG A 101 8.71 6.53 -7.99
C ARG A 101 10.07 7.18 -7.83
N GLU A 102 10.42 8.01 -8.80
CA GLU A 102 11.55 8.93 -8.73
C GLU A 102 11.04 10.31 -8.29
N ASP A 103 10.39 11.06 -9.20
CA ASP A 103 10.02 12.46 -8.99
C ASP A 103 8.51 12.76 -9.01
N HIS A 104 7.65 11.75 -8.96
CA HIS A 104 6.20 11.95 -8.88
C HIS A 104 5.64 11.79 -7.45
N ALA A 105 4.39 12.21 -7.27
CA ALA A 105 3.65 12.07 -6.03
C ALA A 105 3.59 10.59 -5.58
N PRO A 106 3.65 10.29 -4.28
CA PRO A 106 3.36 8.96 -3.77
C PRO A 106 1.91 8.59 -4.07
N GLN A 107 1.71 7.40 -4.62
CA GLN A 107 0.41 6.92 -5.08
C GLN A 107 0.11 5.53 -4.55
N LEU A 108 -1.12 5.32 -4.11
CA LEU A 108 -1.71 4.00 -3.89
C LEU A 108 -2.88 3.84 -4.87
N ILE A 109 -2.78 2.86 -5.77
CA ILE A 109 -3.74 2.61 -6.84
C ILE A 109 -4.41 1.26 -6.60
N ARG A 110 -5.73 1.22 -6.78
CA ARG A 110 -6.60 0.09 -6.50
C ARG A 110 -7.56 -0.10 -7.67
N ILE A 111 -7.42 -1.17 -8.42
CA ILE A 111 -8.30 -1.48 -9.56
C ILE A 111 -9.23 -2.62 -9.19
N VAL A 112 -10.53 -2.37 -9.27
CA VAL A 112 -11.57 -3.39 -9.11
C VAL A 112 -11.91 -3.98 -10.46
N GLU A 113 -11.76 -5.29 -10.61
CA GLU A 113 -12.05 -6.05 -11.83
C GLU A 113 -13.17 -7.05 -11.56
N GLY A 114 -14.29 -6.90 -12.28
CA GLY A 114 -15.35 -7.90 -12.24
C GLY A 114 -15.00 -9.12 -13.10
N ILE A 115 -14.98 -10.31 -12.49
CA ILE A 115 -14.60 -11.56 -13.17
C ILE A 115 -15.84 -12.29 -13.70
N SER A 116 -16.85 -12.46 -12.84
CA SER A 116 -18.09 -13.15 -13.21
C SER A 116 -19.26 -12.67 -12.36
N GLY A 117 -20.49 -12.85 -12.86
CA GLY A 117 -21.69 -12.39 -12.17
C GLY A 117 -21.74 -10.87 -12.03
N ARG A 118 -22.52 -10.35 -11.07
CA ARG A 118 -22.60 -8.91 -10.78
C ARG A 118 -22.42 -8.68 -9.28
N VAL A 119 -21.27 -8.15 -8.90
CA VAL A 119 -20.89 -8.02 -7.49
C VAL A 119 -21.08 -6.57 -7.03
N PRO A 120 -21.98 -6.30 -6.05
CA PRO A 120 -22.02 -5.00 -5.40
C PRO A 120 -20.76 -4.80 -4.58
N MET A 121 -20.13 -3.64 -4.73
CA MET A 121 -18.87 -3.26 -4.13
C MET A 121 -19.04 -1.97 -3.33
N ARG A 122 -18.22 -1.81 -2.29
CA ARG A 122 -18.13 -0.58 -1.51
C ARG A 122 -16.67 -0.20 -1.29
N SER A 123 -16.36 1.07 -1.53
CA SER A 123 -15.16 1.74 -1.07
C SER A 123 -15.50 2.57 0.18
N ALA A 124 -14.68 2.49 1.22
CA ALA A 124 -14.78 3.29 2.42
C ALA A 124 -13.40 3.84 2.77
N LEU A 125 -13.19 5.13 2.57
CA LEU A 125 -11.94 5.84 2.82
C LEU A 125 -12.10 6.80 4.00
N ARG A 126 -11.38 6.53 5.09
CA ARG A 126 -11.31 7.41 6.24
C ARG A 126 -9.87 7.87 6.42
N MET A 127 -9.60 9.13 6.09
CA MET A 127 -8.27 9.72 6.24
C MET A 127 -8.11 10.33 7.62
N ARG A 128 -7.00 10.02 8.30
CA ARG A 128 -6.64 10.59 9.60
C ARG A 128 -5.14 10.82 9.69
N PHE A 129 -4.75 12.08 9.65
CA PHE A 129 -3.34 12.47 9.65
C PHE A 129 -2.74 12.41 11.05
N SER A 130 -1.41 12.45 11.15
CA SER A 130 -0.69 12.40 12.43
C SER A 130 -1.06 11.19 13.28
N TYR A 131 -1.07 9.99 12.66
CA TYR A 131 -1.37 8.71 13.31
C TYR A 131 -2.77 8.66 13.93
N GLY A 132 -3.78 9.16 13.23
CA GLY A 132 -5.16 9.16 13.75
C GLY A 132 -5.58 10.45 14.47
N ARG A 133 -4.65 11.36 14.79
CA ARG A 133 -4.93 12.52 15.65
C ARG A 133 -5.65 13.68 14.96
N VAL A 134 -5.50 13.82 13.65
CA VAL A 134 -6.00 14.97 12.89
C VAL A 134 -7.06 14.51 11.90
N VAL A 135 -8.28 15.05 12.07
CA VAL A 135 -9.35 14.95 11.08
C VAL A 135 -9.10 16.02 10.00
N PRO A 136 -8.89 15.64 8.73
CA PRO A 136 -8.63 16.61 7.67
C PRO A 136 -9.90 17.37 7.27
N TRP A 137 -9.71 18.54 6.65
CA TRP A 137 -10.79 19.20 5.92
C TRP A 137 -10.94 18.56 4.54
N VAL A 138 -12.07 17.88 4.31
CA VAL A 138 -12.37 17.21 3.05
C VAL A 138 -13.30 18.07 2.20
N HIS A 139 -12.90 18.36 0.96
CA HIS A 139 -13.69 19.16 0.01
C HIS A 139 -13.41 18.75 -1.43
N LYS A 140 -14.08 19.39 -2.39
CA LYS A 140 -13.91 19.18 -3.83
C LYS A 140 -13.10 20.31 -4.44
N VAL A 141 -12.10 19.98 -5.25
CA VAL A 141 -11.36 20.92 -6.12
C VAL A 141 -11.38 20.33 -7.53
N ASP A 142 -11.92 21.07 -8.50
CA ASP A 142 -12.08 20.63 -9.90
C ASP A 142 -12.73 19.23 -10.04
N GLY A 143 -13.71 18.95 -9.18
CA GLY A 143 -14.43 17.67 -9.14
C GLY A 143 -13.72 16.53 -8.40
N ARG A 144 -12.44 16.70 -8.04
CA ARG A 144 -11.63 15.73 -7.29
C ARG A 144 -11.82 15.92 -5.79
N THR A 145 -11.83 14.82 -5.03
CA THR A 145 -11.94 14.88 -3.57
C THR A 145 -10.55 15.09 -2.98
N VAL A 146 -10.37 16.11 -2.15
CA VAL A 146 -9.09 16.38 -1.47
C VAL A 146 -9.29 16.47 0.03
N ALA A 147 -8.38 15.88 0.79
CA ALA A 147 -8.30 15.98 2.24
C ALA A 147 -7.04 16.76 2.62
N VAL A 148 -7.20 17.90 3.29
CA VAL A 148 -6.10 18.78 3.70
C VAL A 148 -5.93 18.77 5.22
N ALA A 149 -4.69 18.59 5.68
CA ALA A 149 -4.31 18.64 7.09
C ALA A 149 -2.95 19.33 7.23
N GLY A 150 -2.94 20.63 7.53
CA GLY A 150 -1.70 21.40 7.68
C GLY A 150 -0.87 21.40 6.38
N PRO A 151 0.40 20.97 6.41
CA PRO A 151 1.26 20.95 5.22
C PRO A 151 0.93 19.81 4.24
N ASP A 152 0.06 18.88 4.62
CA ASP A 152 -0.23 17.67 3.86
C ASP A 152 -1.59 17.73 3.17
N SER A 153 -1.65 17.18 1.95
CA SER A 153 -2.90 16.90 1.26
C SER A 153 -2.89 15.52 0.63
N VAL A 154 -4.05 14.86 0.63
CA VAL A 154 -4.29 13.58 -0.05
C VAL A 154 -5.47 13.75 -1.00
N TRP A 155 -5.24 13.46 -2.27
CA TRP A 155 -6.20 13.59 -3.36
C TRP A 155 -6.74 12.22 -3.72
N LEU A 156 -8.07 12.07 -3.73
CA LEU A 156 -8.77 10.87 -4.16
C LEU A 156 -9.34 11.08 -5.57
N ASP A 157 -8.95 10.17 -6.46
CA ASP A 157 -9.51 10.00 -7.79
C ASP A 157 -10.24 8.64 -7.84
N ALA A 158 -11.44 8.62 -8.43
CA ALA A 158 -12.30 7.44 -8.45
C ALA A 158 -13.19 7.40 -9.69
N ASP A 159 -13.27 6.23 -10.34
CA ASP A 159 -14.15 5.97 -11.50
C ASP A 159 -15.64 5.79 -11.14
N ALA A 160 -15.95 5.87 -9.85
CA ALA A 160 -17.29 5.73 -9.30
C ALA A 160 -17.63 6.95 -8.45
N GLN A 161 -18.92 7.28 -8.38
CA GLN A 161 -19.39 8.42 -7.60
C GLN A 161 -19.02 8.26 -6.13
N THR A 162 -18.49 9.34 -5.53
CA THR A 162 -18.13 9.40 -4.12
C THR A 162 -19.08 10.30 -3.35
N TYR A 163 -19.37 9.96 -2.10
CA TYR A 163 -20.13 10.80 -1.17
C TYR A 163 -19.50 10.76 0.23
N GLY A 164 -19.78 11.79 1.04
CA GLY A 164 -19.27 11.88 2.41
C GLY A 164 -20.35 11.56 3.44
N GLU A 165 -20.01 10.74 4.43
CA GLU A 165 -20.88 10.40 5.57
C GLU A 165 -19.98 10.02 6.77
N ASP A 166 -20.29 10.50 7.98
CA ASP A 166 -19.56 10.18 9.23
C ASP A 166 -18.03 10.29 9.12
N LEU A 167 -17.55 11.40 8.54
CA LEU A 167 -16.13 11.70 8.33
C LEU A 167 -15.40 10.63 7.50
N THR A 168 -16.14 9.93 6.65
CA THR A 168 -15.67 8.89 5.72
C THR A 168 -16.14 9.25 4.30
N THR A 169 -15.27 9.05 3.32
CA THR A 169 -15.64 9.12 1.90
C THR A 169 -16.00 7.73 1.42
N TYR A 170 -17.25 7.54 1.01
CA TYR A 170 -17.75 6.28 0.49
C TYR A 170 -17.91 6.32 -1.02
N SER A 171 -17.91 5.14 -1.63
CA SER A 171 -18.38 4.92 -3.00
C SER A 171 -19.04 3.55 -3.09
N ASP A 172 -20.29 3.52 -3.53
CA ASP A 172 -21.05 2.30 -3.79
C ASP A 172 -21.19 2.10 -5.30
N PHE A 173 -20.86 0.92 -5.77
CA PHE A 173 -20.88 0.60 -7.19
C PHE A 173 -21.10 -0.89 -7.41
N THR A 174 -21.34 -1.30 -8.64
CA THR A 174 -21.48 -2.72 -9.01
C THR A 174 -20.60 -2.99 -10.21
N VAL A 175 -19.85 -4.08 -10.16
CA VAL A 175 -19.02 -4.54 -11.28
C VAL A 175 -19.56 -5.87 -11.83
N GLY A 176 -19.65 -5.94 -13.15
CA GLY A 176 -19.90 -7.15 -13.93
C GLY A 176 -18.65 -7.66 -14.64
N PRO A 177 -18.75 -8.74 -15.43
CA PRO A 177 -17.60 -9.34 -16.10
C PRO A 177 -16.96 -8.36 -17.08
N GLY A 178 -15.66 -8.11 -16.95
CA GLY A 178 -14.90 -7.18 -17.80
C GLY A 178 -14.95 -5.72 -17.34
N ASP A 179 -15.82 -5.36 -16.38
CA ASP A 179 -15.81 -4.02 -15.79
C ASP A 179 -14.53 -3.83 -14.99
N ARG A 180 -13.87 -2.67 -15.21
CA ARG A 180 -12.72 -2.22 -14.43
C ARG A 180 -13.00 -0.83 -13.88
N LYS A 181 -12.76 -0.65 -12.58
CA LYS A 181 -12.95 0.62 -11.86
C LYS A 181 -11.73 0.92 -11.02
N ALA A 182 -11.02 1.98 -11.36
CA ALA A 182 -9.86 2.44 -10.64
C ALA A 182 -10.23 3.42 -9.52
N PHE A 183 -9.48 3.33 -8.44
CA PHE A 183 -9.42 4.32 -7.38
C PHE A 183 -7.96 4.57 -7.03
N SER A 184 -7.59 5.81 -6.79
CA SER A 184 -6.25 6.16 -6.35
C SER A 184 -6.25 7.25 -5.31
N ILE A 185 -5.29 7.18 -4.40
CA ILE A 185 -4.90 8.33 -3.60
C ILE A 185 -3.51 8.80 -3.97
N SER A 186 -3.33 10.12 -4.08
CA SER A 186 -2.05 10.77 -4.33
C SER A 186 -1.75 11.77 -3.22
N TRP A 187 -0.56 11.73 -2.62
CA TRP A 187 -0.14 12.76 -1.67
C TRP A 187 0.53 13.94 -2.38
N GLN A 188 0.26 15.15 -1.92
CA GLN A 188 0.94 16.36 -2.36
C GLN A 188 1.05 17.34 -1.18
N ALA A 189 2.11 18.15 -1.14
CA ALA A 189 2.18 19.24 -0.18
C ALA A 189 0.99 20.20 -0.40
N SER A 190 0.25 20.54 0.66
CA SER A 190 -1.05 21.23 0.56
C SER A 190 -1.02 22.61 -0.09
N HIS A 191 0.18 23.22 -0.19
CA HIS A 191 0.41 24.52 -0.81
C HIS A 191 0.83 24.44 -2.29
N ARG A 192 0.95 23.23 -2.84
CA ARG A 192 1.27 22.99 -4.26
C ARG A 192 -0.01 22.68 -5.04
N ASP A 193 0.10 22.81 -6.36
CA ASP A 193 -0.97 22.42 -7.27
C ASP A 193 -1.32 20.94 -7.15
N ALA A 194 -2.54 20.60 -7.57
CA ALA A 194 -3.05 19.24 -7.55
C ALA A 194 -2.07 18.26 -8.25
N PRO A 195 -1.80 17.08 -7.68
CA PRO A 195 -0.97 16.09 -8.33
C PRO A 195 -1.66 15.58 -9.61
N GLU A 196 -0.86 15.11 -10.57
CA GLU A 196 -1.39 14.47 -11.78
C GLU A 196 -2.29 13.28 -11.39
N THR A 197 -3.42 13.15 -12.10
CA THR A 197 -4.29 11.98 -11.96
C THR A 197 -3.59 10.79 -12.60
N PRO A 198 -3.37 9.68 -11.87
CA PRO A 198 -2.70 8.52 -12.44
C PRO A 198 -3.57 7.84 -13.50
N ASP A 199 -2.94 7.46 -14.62
CA ASP A 199 -3.48 6.42 -15.50
C ASP A 199 -3.25 5.07 -14.81
N ALA A 200 -4.31 4.50 -14.24
CA ALA A 200 -4.22 3.30 -13.42
C ALA A 200 -3.73 2.07 -14.21
N GLU A 201 -4.10 1.93 -15.48
CA GLU A 201 -3.67 0.78 -16.29
C GLU A 201 -2.22 0.93 -16.73
N ALA A 202 -1.83 2.12 -17.19
CA ALA A 202 -0.44 2.39 -17.55
C ALA A 202 0.49 2.26 -16.33
N ALA A 203 0.05 2.72 -15.15
CA ALA A 203 0.78 2.56 -13.91
C ALA A 203 0.89 1.10 -13.46
N LEU A 204 -0.13 0.27 -13.71
CA LEU A 204 -0.09 -1.16 -13.41
C LEU A 204 0.91 -1.90 -14.31
N GLU A 205 0.93 -1.56 -15.59
CA GLU A 205 1.88 -2.11 -16.57
C GLU A 205 3.32 -1.73 -16.19
N SER A 206 3.60 -0.44 -15.99
CA SER A 206 4.95 0.04 -15.63
C SER A 206 5.43 -0.52 -14.29
N THR A 207 4.54 -0.66 -13.30
CA THR A 207 4.87 -1.28 -12.02
C THR A 207 5.24 -2.75 -12.19
N THR A 208 4.48 -3.48 -13.01
CA THR A 208 4.74 -4.91 -13.28
C THR A 208 6.09 -5.09 -13.99
N ASP A 209 6.36 -4.23 -14.97
CA ASP A 209 7.59 -4.26 -15.77
C ASP A 209 8.82 -3.92 -14.93
N PHE A 210 8.74 -2.90 -14.08
CA PHE A 210 9.80 -2.57 -13.13
C PHE A 210 10.22 -3.79 -12.30
N TRP A 211 9.24 -4.49 -11.71
CA TRP A 211 9.54 -5.63 -10.86
C TRP A 211 10.10 -6.81 -11.66
N ARG A 212 9.57 -7.07 -12.85
CA ARG A 212 10.07 -8.11 -13.76
C ARG A 212 11.53 -7.86 -14.10
N GLU A 213 11.86 -6.66 -14.59
CA GLU A 213 13.22 -6.27 -14.97
C GLU A 213 14.18 -6.29 -13.78
N TRP A 214 13.71 -5.88 -12.59
CA TRP A 214 14.52 -5.98 -11.39
C TRP A 214 14.83 -7.43 -11.02
N VAL A 215 13.82 -8.31 -11.03
CA VAL A 215 13.97 -9.74 -10.68
C VAL A 215 14.88 -10.50 -11.64
N GLU A 216 14.91 -10.12 -12.92
CA GLU A 216 15.77 -10.74 -13.95
C GLU A 216 17.27 -10.65 -13.62
N GLN A 217 17.68 -9.71 -12.75
CA GLN A 217 19.06 -9.57 -12.30
C GLN A 217 19.48 -10.64 -11.29
N CYS A 218 18.53 -11.40 -10.73
CA CYS A 218 18.79 -12.40 -9.71
C CYS A 218 19.61 -13.58 -10.26
N THR A 219 20.77 -13.84 -9.66
CA THR A 219 21.67 -14.94 -10.06
C THR A 219 21.43 -16.23 -9.26
N TYR A 220 20.34 -16.33 -8.50
CA TYR A 220 20.03 -17.51 -7.69
C TYR A 220 19.30 -18.58 -8.53
N HIS A 221 19.95 -19.75 -8.68
CA HIS A 221 19.41 -20.91 -9.42
C HIS A 221 19.14 -22.13 -8.52
N GLY A 222 19.07 -21.93 -7.20
CA GLY A 222 18.82 -23.01 -6.24
C GLY A 222 17.34 -23.45 -6.18
N PRO A 223 17.03 -24.50 -5.41
CA PRO A 223 15.70 -25.13 -5.40
C PRO A 223 14.59 -24.26 -4.78
N TYR A 224 14.94 -23.19 -4.04
CA TYR A 224 13.98 -22.34 -3.33
C TYR A 224 13.73 -20.99 -4.04
N ARG A 225 13.84 -20.94 -5.38
CA ARG A 225 13.83 -19.68 -6.15
C ARG A 225 12.63 -18.80 -5.82
N GLU A 226 11.43 -19.37 -5.77
CA GLU A 226 10.20 -18.60 -5.51
C GLU A 226 10.24 -17.88 -4.15
N ALA A 227 10.62 -18.60 -3.08
CA ALA A 227 10.75 -18.01 -1.75
C ALA A 227 11.86 -16.95 -1.68
N VAL A 228 12.98 -17.20 -2.38
CA VAL A 228 14.11 -16.25 -2.48
C VAL A 228 13.67 -14.97 -3.19
N ILE A 229 13.06 -15.07 -4.37
CA ILE A 229 12.56 -13.90 -5.11
C ILE A 229 11.55 -13.11 -4.30
N ARG A 230 10.58 -13.79 -3.66
CA ARG A 230 9.60 -13.11 -2.79
C ARG A 230 10.26 -12.34 -1.66
N SER A 231 11.28 -12.93 -1.03
CA SER A 231 12.04 -12.29 0.04
C SER A 231 12.83 -11.08 -0.47
N LEU A 232 13.47 -11.21 -1.62
CA LEU A 232 14.24 -10.14 -2.25
C LEU A 232 13.36 -8.95 -2.65
N ILE A 233 12.17 -9.19 -3.23
CA ILE A 233 11.20 -8.14 -3.54
C ILE A 233 10.79 -7.38 -2.27
N THR A 234 10.52 -8.08 -1.17
CA THR A 234 10.20 -7.45 0.13
C THR A 234 11.36 -6.58 0.62
N LEU A 235 12.61 -7.09 0.57
CA LEU A 235 13.79 -6.34 0.97
C LEU A 235 14.01 -5.09 0.09
N LYS A 236 13.80 -5.22 -1.22
CA LYS A 236 13.87 -4.10 -2.16
C LYS A 236 12.81 -3.05 -1.87
N ALA A 237 11.58 -3.46 -1.56
CA ALA A 237 10.49 -2.56 -1.18
C ALA A 237 10.80 -1.74 0.08
N LEU A 238 11.61 -2.28 1.00
CA LEU A 238 12.07 -1.60 2.23
C LEU A 238 13.35 -0.78 2.03
N THR A 239 13.93 -0.79 0.82
CA THR A 239 15.07 0.04 0.47
C THR A 239 14.58 1.39 -0.02
N TYR A 240 14.92 2.45 0.71
CA TYR A 240 14.56 3.84 0.40
C TYR A 240 15.27 4.31 -0.88
N GLY A 241 14.57 4.22 -2.01
CA GLY A 241 15.09 4.41 -3.36
C GLY A 241 16.00 5.64 -3.54
N PRO A 242 15.63 6.85 -3.05
CA PRO A 242 16.39 8.07 -3.28
C PRO A 242 17.81 8.08 -2.68
N THR A 243 18.09 7.26 -1.67
CA THR A 243 19.41 7.27 -1.03
C THR A 243 20.03 5.89 -0.86
N GLY A 244 19.22 4.83 -0.73
CA GLY A 244 19.69 3.48 -0.43
C GLY A 244 19.63 3.10 1.06
N GLY A 245 19.16 3.98 1.94
CA GLY A 245 18.86 3.61 3.33
C GLY A 245 17.79 2.51 3.40
N ILE A 246 17.93 1.55 4.31
CA ILE A 246 17.03 0.39 4.40
C ILE A 246 16.27 0.47 5.71
N VAL A 247 14.93 0.48 5.67
CA VAL A 247 14.12 0.45 6.90
C VAL A 247 14.01 -0.98 7.41
N ALA A 248 13.95 -1.16 8.72
CA ALA A 248 13.84 -2.50 9.30
C ALA A 248 12.43 -3.12 9.08
N ALA A 249 11.39 -2.29 9.13
CA ALA A 249 10.02 -2.64 8.75
C ALA A 249 9.25 -1.35 8.40
N PRO A 250 8.14 -1.43 7.64
CA PRO A 250 7.40 -0.25 7.22
C PRO A 250 6.46 0.29 8.32
N THR A 251 6.55 -0.22 9.55
CA THR A 251 5.65 0.07 10.68
C THR A 251 6.42 0.49 11.93
N THR A 252 5.73 1.16 12.86
CA THR A 252 6.19 1.41 14.22
C THR A 252 5.28 0.73 15.22
N SER A 253 5.75 0.54 16.45
CA SER A 253 4.90 0.23 17.62
C SER A 253 4.22 -1.15 17.62
N LEU A 254 4.41 -1.96 16.58
CA LEU A 254 4.08 -3.38 16.60
C LEU A 254 5.16 -4.14 17.39
N PRO A 255 4.77 -5.02 18.33
CA PRO A 255 5.74 -5.73 19.15
C PRO A 255 6.42 -6.86 18.37
N GLU A 256 7.73 -7.06 18.59
CA GLU A 256 8.47 -8.22 18.03
C GLU A 256 7.88 -9.57 18.50
N GLU A 257 7.39 -9.60 19.73
CA GLU A 257 6.81 -10.78 20.38
C GLU A 257 5.52 -10.39 21.09
N ILE A 258 4.49 -11.25 21.03
CA ILE A 258 3.20 -10.98 21.67
C ILE A 258 3.41 -10.78 23.18
N GLY A 259 3.04 -9.59 23.69
CA GLY A 259 3.23 -9.20 25.09
C GLY A 259 4.63 -8.69 25.44
N GLY A 260 5.55 -8.62 24.47
CA GLY A 260 6.89 -8.08 24.65
C GLY A 260 6.93 -6.54 24.67
N VAL A 261 8.05 -5.99 25.12
CA VAL A 261 8.28 -4.53 25.25
C VAL A 261 8.96 -3.90 24.02
N ARG A 262 9.36 -4.72 23.04
CA ARG A 262 10.09 -4.26 21.84
C ARG A 262 9.10 -3.82 20.76
N ASN A 263 8.58 -2.61 20.92
CA ASN A 263 7.61 -1.97 20.03
C ASN A 263 8.19 -0.66 19.45
N TRP A 264 9.44 -0.73 19.00
CA TRP A 264 10.17 0.42 18.47
C TRP A 264 9.59 0.95 17.15
N ASP A 265 10.14 2.07 16.70
CA ASP A 265 9.93 2.54 15.33
C ASP A 265 10.91 1.87 14.37
N TYR A 266 10.43 0.89 13.62
CA TYR A 266 11.24 0.11 12.67
C TYR A 266 11.35 0.79 11.29
N ARG A 267 10.73 1.96 11.11
CA ARG A 267 10.75 2.73 9.85
C ARG A 267 12.07 3.47 9.63
N TYR A 268 13.01 3.34 10.56
CA TYR A 268 14.36 3.89 10.47
C TYR A 268 15.38 2.82 10.08
N THR A 269 16.54 3.27 9.62
CA THR A 269 17.65 2.39 9.27
C THR A 269 18.47 2.01 10.49
N TRP A 270 18.50 0.70 10.77
CA TRP A 270 19.39 0.09 11.75
C TRP A 270 20.56 -0.58 11.03
N LEU A 271 21.80 -0.22 11.39
CA LEU A 271 23.01 -0.69 10.69
C LEU A 271 23.11 -2.23 10.63
N ARG A 272 22.69 -2.92 11.69
CA ARG A 272 22.67 -4.38 11.77
C ARG A 272 21.72 -4.97 10.73
N ASP A 273 20.48 -4.50 10.71
CA ASP A 273 19.39 -4.97 9.86
C ASP A 273 19.68 -4.67 8.38
N ALA A 274 20.23 -3.48 8.10
CA ALA A 274 20.70 -3.11 6.77
C ALA A 274 21.84 -4.03 6.29
N ALA A 275 22.84 -4.32 7.13
CA ALA A 275 23.96 -5.19 6.77
C ALA A 275 23.51 -6.62 6.39
N ILE A 276 22.52 -7.18 7.11
CA ILE A 276 21.94 -8.50 6.80
C ILE A 276 21.18 -8.46 5.47
N THR A 277 20.41 -7.40 5.23
CA THR A 277 19.69 -7.18 3.98
C THR A 277 20.65 -7.10 2.78
N LEU A 278 21.71 -6.30 2.91
CA LEU A 278 22.75 -6.14 1.88
C LEU A 278 23.50 -7.43 1.58
N SER A 279 23.83 -8.21 2.61
CA SER A 279 24.45 -9.52 2.43
C SER A 279 23.58 -10.43 1.56
N SER A 280 22.26 -10.40 1.77
CA SER A 280 21.30 -11.18 0.97
C SER A 280 21.23 -10.70 -0.48
N LEU A 281 21.16 -9.39 -0.71
CA LEU A 281 21.14 -8.77 -2.04
C LEU A 281 22.44 -9.07 -2.81
N LEU A 282 23.61 -8.88 -2.19
CA LEU A 282 24.91 -9.15 -2.81
C LEU A 282 25.10 -10.61 -3.21
N ARG A 283 24.66 -11.56 -2.37
CA ARG A 283 24.74 -13.00 -2.66
C ARG A 283 23.85 -13.43 -3.83
N THR A 284 22.89 -12.60 -4.22
CA THR A 284 21.91 -12.89 -5.26
C THR A 284 22.06 -12.00 -6.50
N GLY A 285 23.14 -11.22 -6.60
CA GLY A 285 23.52 -10.48 -7.82
C GLY A 285 23.27 -8.97 -7.78
N TYR A 286 22.56 -8.48 -6.76
CA TYR A 286 22.13 -7.08 -6.64
C TYR A 286 23.24 -6.18 -6.09
N ARG A 287 24.11 -5.68 -6.98
CA ARG A 287 25.27 -4.86 -6.63
C ARG A 287 24.95 -3.36 -6.54
N GLU A 288 23.98 -2.87 -7.30
CA GLU A 288 23.63 -1.45 -7.31
C GLU A 288 23.00 -1.01 -5.98
N GLU A 289 22.18 -1.85 -5.37
CA GLU A 289 21.62 -1.64 -4.02
C GLU A 289 22.72 -1.50 -2.97
N ALA A 290 23.78 -2.32 -3.09
CA ALA A 290 24.91 -2.24 -2.19
C ALA A 290 25.76 -0.98 -2.39
N ARG A 291 25.91 -0.52 -3.64
CA ARG A 291 26.56 0.76 -3.95
C ARG A 291 25.75 1.92 -3.37
N ALA A 292 24.45 1.97 -3.62
CA ALA A 292 23.56 3.01 -3.11
C ALA A 292 23.60 3.08 -1.58
N TRP A 293 23.49 1.94 -0.90
CA TRP A 293 23.59 1.92 0.56
C TRP A 293 24.95 2.42 1.08
N ARG A 294 26.06 2.04 0.44
CA ARG A 294 27.40 2.54 0.82
C ARG A 294 27.47 4.07 0.67
N GLU A 295 26.95 4.63 -0.41
CA GLU A 295 26.91 6.07 -0.64
C GLU A 295 26.00 6.80 0.35
N TRP A 296 24.91 6.17 0.79
CA TRP A 296 24.12 6.65 1.91
C TRP A 296 24.93 6.65 3.21
N LEU A 297 25.59 5.56 3.56
CA LEU A 297 26.34 5.43 4.81
C LEU A 297 27.46 6.49 4.95
N LEU A 298 28.09 6.89 3.85
CA LEU A 298 29.10 7.95 3.85
C LEU A 298 28.55 9.34 4.17
N ARG A 299 27.22 9.53 4.09
CA ARG A 299 26.52 10.81 4.34
C ARG A 299 25.64 10.78 5.60
N ALA A 300 25.50 9.61 6.24
CA ALA A 300 24.55 9.35 7.32
C ALA A 300 25.06 9.80 8.69
#